data_AF-A0AAE1NQP6-F1
#
_entry.id   AF-A0AAE1NQP6-F1
#
_cell.length_a   1.000
_cell.length_b   1.000
_cell.length_c   1.000
_cell.angle_alpha   90.00
_cell.angle_beta   90.00
_cell.angle_gamma   90.00
#
_symmetry.space_group_name_H-M   'P 1'
#
loop_
_entity.id
_entity.type
_entity.pdbx_description
1 polymer ?
#
loop_
_entity_poly.entity_id
_entity_poly.type
_entity_poly.pdbx_seq_one_letter_code
_entity_poly.pdbx_strand_id
1 'polypeptide(L)'
;MGGVLVGNDQIGNKFYEIPADPSRGKRLPKRWIIPATQHSYSQADMSAEWDAWLRNRRSVPPTESEIMDNLAIAKMKKINADKAALRDGKNPNASIRHTDMSSFPVYGEEYELTPGDEDKKRD
;
A
#
# COMPACT_ATOMS: atom_id res chain seq x y z
N MET A 1 -17.41 17.92 16.58
CA MET A 1 -17.10 17.00 15.47
C MET A 1 -18.27 16.02 15.34
N GLY A 2 -18.90 15.91 14.16
CA GLY A 2 -20.16 15.19 13.98
C GLY A 2 -20.05 13.94 13.08
N GLY A 3 -19.01 13.13 13.26
CA GLY A 3 -18.85 11.87 12.51
C GLY A 3 -19.53 10.69 13.18
N VAL A 4 -19.97 9.73 12.37
CA VAL A 4 -20.53 8.46 12.82
C VAL A 4 -19.42 7.43 12.98
N LEU A 5 -19.42 6.66 14.07
CA LEU A 5 -18.52 5.52 14.24
C LEU A 5 -18.90 4.42 13.24
N VAL A 6 -17.97 4.05 12.37
CA VAL A 6 -18.18 3.04 11.33
C VAL A 6 -17.69 1.68 11.77
N GLY A 7 -16.57 1.61 12.48
CA GLY A 7 -16.01 0.35 12.93
C GLY A 7 -14.71 0.50 13.71
N ASN A 8 -14.14 -0.65 14.05
CA ASN A 8 -12.83 -0.76 14.67
C ASN A 8 -12.00 -1.85 13.98
N ASP A 9 -10.67 -1.74 14.09
CA ASP A 9 -9.77 -2.82 13.67
C ASP A 9 -9.36 -3.71 14.86
N GLN A 10 -8.60 -4.77 14.56
CA GLN A 10 -8.10 -5.73 15.55
C GLN A 10 -7.15 -5.12 16.60
N ILE A 11 -6.65 -3.90 16.36
CA ILE A 11 -5.72 -3.18 17.24
C ILE A 11 -6.48 -2.17 18.11
N GLY A 12 -7.78 -1.97 17.85
CA GLY A 12 -8.66 -1.08 18.61
C GLY A 12 -8.72 0.35 18.06
N ASN A 13 -8.19 0.61 16.87
CA ASN A 13 -8.35 1.91 16.22
C ASN A 13 -9.81 2.10 15.80
N LYS A 14 -10.34 3.31 15.99
CA LYS A 14 -11.75 3.63 15.70
C LYS A 14 -11.86 4.46 14.43
N PHE A 15 -12.74 4.05 13.52
CA PHE A 15 -12.92 4.67 12.22
C PHE A 15 -14.25 5.44 12.16
N TYR A 16 -14.20 6.66 11.64
CA TYR A 16 -15.35 7.56 11.60
C TYR A 16 -15.58 8.08 10.18
N GLU A 17 -16.85 8.33 9.85
CA GLU A 17 -17.25 8.90 8.57
C GLU A 17 -18.26 10.04 8.77
N ILE A 18 -18.11 11.10 7.96
CA ILE A 18 -19.20 12.00 7.61
C ILE A 18 -19.57 11.71 6.15
N PRO A 19 -20.83 11.32 5.87
CA PRO A 19 -21.25 10.99 4.51
C PRO A 19 -21.13 12.20 3.59
N ALA A 20 -21.03 11.94 2.29
CA ALA A 20 -21.06 12.99 1.29
C ALA A 20 -22.38 13.77 1.37
N ASP A 21 -22.31 15.07 1.12
CA ASP A 21 -23.48 15.95 1.03
C ASP A 21 -23.39 16.72 -0.30
N PRO A 22 -23.85 16.12 -1.41
CA PRO A 22 -23.81 16.74 -2.73
C PRO A 22 -24.56 18.07 -2.79
N SER A 23 -25.62 18.23 -1.98
CA SER A 23 -26.43 19.46 -1.93
C SER A 23 -25.62 20.66 -1.44
N ARG A 24 -24.59 20.42 -0.62
CA ARG A 24 -23.64 21.43 -0.11
C ARG A 24 -22.28 21.37 -0.79
N GLY A 25 -22.19 20.75 -1.97
CA GLY A 25 -20.95 20.64 -2.74
C GLY A 25 -19.91 19.66 -2.19
N LYS A 26 -20.24 18.88 -1.15
CA LYS A 26 -19.34 17.87 -0.56
C LYS A 26 -19.54 16.54 -1.28
N ARG A 27 -18.79 16.33 -2.36
CA ARG A 27 -18.93 15.16 -3.24
C ARG A 27 -18.40 13.85 -2.67
N LEU A 28 -17.44 13.92 -1.73
CA LEU A 28 -16.81 12.75 -1.13
C LEU A 28 -17.06 12.70 0.39
N PRO A 29 -17.18 11.49 0.98
CA PRO A 29 -17.25 11.35 2.41
C PRO A 29 -15.92 11.76 3.05
N LYS A 30 -16.00 12.33 4.26
CA LYS A 30 -14.83 12.65 5.07
C LYS A 30 -14.62 11.53 6.08
N ARG A 31 -13.50 10.84 5.98
CA ARG A 31 -13.14 9.70 6.83
C ARG A 31 -11.92 10.03 7.67
N TRP A 32 -11.89 9.56 8.92
CA TRP A 32 -10.73 9.68 9.79
C TRP A 32 -10.65 8.53 10.79
N ILE A 33 -9.48 8.40 11.42
CA ILE A 33 -9.18 7.38 12.41
C ILE A 33 -8.83 8.04 13.74
N ILE A 34 -9.23 7.41 14.84
CA ILE A 34 -8.75 7.71 16.19
C ILE A 34 -7.94 6.49 16.64
N PRO A 35 -6.61 6.63 16.81
CA PRO A 35 -5.76 5.53 17.24
C PRO A 35 -6.16 4.99 18.61
N ALA A 36 -5.99 3.69 18.83
CA ALA A 36 -6.23 3.07 20.14
C ALA A 36 -5.35 3.68 21.24
N THR A 37 -4.08 3.96 20.90
CA THR A 37 -3.12 4.63 21.79
C THR A 37 -2.63 5.93 21.15
N GLN A 38 -2.63 7.02 21.94
CA GLN A 38 -2.43 8.39 21.46
C GLN A 38 -1.08 8.66 20.77
N HIS A 39 -0.07 7.79 20.97
CA HIS A 39 1.28 7.92 20.42
C HIS A 39 1.69 6.75 19.50
N SER A 40 0.77 5.83 19.16
CA SER A 40 1.11 4.59 18.47
C SER A 40 0.56 4.48 17.05
N TYR A 41 0.16 5.60 16.43
CA TYR A 41 -0.33 5.52 15.06
C TYR A 41 0.83 5.20 14.11
N SER A 42 0.87 3.96 13.65
CA SER A 42 1.71 3.51 12.55
C SER A 42 0.80 3.06 11.41
N GLN A 43 0.97 3.68 10.25
CA GLN A 43 0.23 3.26 9.06
C GLN A 43 0.57 1.82 8.64
N ALA A 44 1.74 1.32 9.00
CA ALA A 44 2.15 -0.06 8.71
C ALA A 44 1.36 -1.11 9.52
N ASP A 45 0.79 -0.72 10.66
CA ASP A 45 0.04 -1.63 11.53
C ASP A 45 -1.43 -1.72 11.11
N MET A 46 -1.92 -0.79 10.27
CA MET A 46 -3.28 -0.81 9.75
C MET A 46 -3.41 -1.83 8.61
N SER A 47 -4.50 -2.60 8.62
CA SER A 47 -4.86 -3.47 7.50
C SER A 47 -5.04 -2.67 6.20
N ALA A 48 -4.67 -3.25 5.06
CA ALA A 48 -4.76 -2.59 3.76
C ALA A 48 -6.18 -2.16 3.38
N GLU A 49 -7.18 -2.87 3.88
CA GLU A 49 -8.60 -2.64 3.63
C GLU A 49 -9.10 -1.37 4.30
N TRP A 50 -8.76 -1.19 5.59
CA TRP A 50 -9.05 0.04 6.33
C TRP A 50 -8.33 1.24 5.73
N ASP A 51 -7.09 1.08 5.30
CA ASP A 51 -6.33 2.13 4.60
C ASP A 51 -7.00 2.54 3.28
N ALA A 52 -7.43 1.54 2.48
CA ALA A 52 -8.15 1.79 1.24
C ALA A 52 -9.50 2.49 1.47
N TRP A 53 -10.23 2.11 2.51
CA TRP A 53 -11.47 2.78 2.89
C TRP A 53 -11.24 4.22 3.35
N LEU A 54 -10.25 4.45 4.23
CA LEU A 54 -9.89 5.80 4.70
C LEU A 54 -9.54 6.75 3.55
N ARG A 55 -8.91 6.23 2.49
CA ARG A 55 -8.52 6.96 1.28
C ARG A 55 -9.61 7.04 0.21
N ASN A 56 -10.86 6.68 0.54
CA ASN A 56 -12.00 6.68 -0.39
C ASN A 56 -11.81 5.78 -1.62
N ARG A 57 -10.89 4.81 -1.58
CA ARG A 57 -10.74 3.79 -2.64
C ARG A 57 -11.80 2.71 -2.56
N ARG A 58 -12.36 2.49 -1.36
CA ARG A 58 -13.50 1.60 -1.11
C ARG A 58 -14.70 2.42 -0.64
N SER A 59 -15.91 2.12 -1.12
CA SER A 59 -17.14 2.75 -0.63
C SER A 59 -17.56 2.17 0.73
N VAL A 60 -17.50 0.85 0.86
CA VAL A 60 -17.95 0.08 2.03
C VAL A 60 -16.76 -0.17 2.98
N PRO A 61 -16.94 -0.03 4.30
CA PRO A 61 -15.91 -0.40 5.28
C PRO A 61 -15.64 -1.90 5.25
N PRO A 62 -14.42 -2.34 5.56
CA PRO A 62 -14.11 -3.76 5.61
C PRO A 62 -14.80 -4.48 6.76
N THR A 63 -14.99 -5.78 6.59
CA THR A 63 -15.47 -6.67 7.66
C THR A 63 -14.32 -7.40 8.33
N GLU A 64 -14.52 -7.84 9.57
CA GLU A 64 -13.49 -8.59 10.31
C GLU A 64 -13.13 -9.92 9.62
N SER A 65 -14.13 -10.63 9.08
CA SER A 65 -13.91 -11.88 8.32
C SER A 65 -13.04 -11.63 7.09
N GLU A 66 -13.33 -10.57 6.32
CA GLU A 66 -12.55 -10.23 5.12
C GLU A 66 -11.08 -9.97 5.47
N ILE A 67 -10.83 -9.20 6.53
CA ILE A 67 -9.48 -8.88 6.99
C ILE A 67 -8.74 -10.16 7.41
N MET A 68 -9.41 -11.05 8.14
CA MET A 68 -8.87 -12.34 8.58
C MET A 68 -8.51 -13.25 7.40
N ASP A 69 -9.39 -13.36 6.42
CA ASP A 69 -9.19 -14.18 5.23
C ASP A 69 -8.01 -13.66 4.38
N ASN A 70 -7.94 -12.34 4.19
CA ASN A 70 -6.85 -11.71 3.44
C ASN A 70 -5.51 -11.88 4.17
N LEU A 71 -5.50 -11.79 5.50
CA LEU A 71 -4.32 -12.04 6.33
C LEU A 71 -3.86 -13.49 6.20
N ALA A 72 -4.77 -14.46 6.17
CA ALA A 72 -4.43 -15.87 5.94
C ALA A 72 -3.80 -16.08 4.55
N ILE A 73 -4.38 -15.46 3.51
CA ILE A 73 -3.83 -15.50 2.14
C ILE A 73 -2.44 -14.87 2.08
N ALA A 74 -2.24 -13.72 2.74
CA ALA A 74 -0.95 -13.03 2.78
C ALA A 74 0.13 -13.89 3.44
N LYS A 75 -0.19 -14.54 4.58
CA LYS A 75 0.71 -15.50 5.25
C LYS A 75 1.05 -16.68 4.36
N MET A 76 0.06 -17.27 3.69
CA MET A 76 0.28 -18.39 2.77
C MET A 76 1.19 -17.99 1.60
N LYS A 77 0.95 -16.82 0.99
CA LYS A 77 1.78 -16.29 -0.09
C LYS A 77 3.23 -16.08 0.36
N LYS A 78 3.44 -15.55 1.56
CA LYS A 78 4.78 -15.38 2.14
C LYS A 78 5.50 -16.72 2.27
N ILE A 79 4.85 -17.73 2.86
CA ILE A 79 5.42 -19.08 3.00
C ILE A 79 5.75 -19.70 1.64
N ASN A 80 4.88 -19.54 0.64
CA ASN A 80 5.10 -20.08 -0.69
C ASN A 80 6.26 -19.36 -1.41
N ALA A 81 6.35 -18.04 -1.26
CA ALA A 81 7.47 -17.25 -1.80
C ALA A 81 8.80 -17.66 -1.15
N ASP A 82 8.83 -17.83 0.18
CA ASP A 82 10.02 -18.27 0.91
C ASP A 82 10.47 -19.67 0.45
N LYS A 83 9.52 -20.60 0.29
CA LYS A 83 9.80 -21.94 -0.25
C LYS A 83 10.35 -21.89 -1.68
N ALA A 84 9.81 -21.03 -2.54
CA ALA A 84 10.30 -20.85 -3.90
C ALA A 84 11.72 -20.24 -3.92
N ALA A 85 11.98 -19.23 -3.10
CA ALA A 85 13.30 -18.64 -2.96
C ALA A 85 14.36 -19.66 -2.51
N LEU A 86 14.03 -20.49 -1.50
CA LEU A 86 14.91 -21.56 -1.03
C LEU A 86 15.18 -22.61 -2.11
N ARG A 87 14.19 -22.96 -2.93
CA ARG A 87 14.35 -23.86 -4.09
C ARG A 87 15.30 -23.29 -5.13
N ASP A 88 15.25 -21.98 -5.35
CA ASP A 88 16.14 -21.25 -6.26
C ASP A 88 17.53 -20.97 -5.65
N GLY A 89 17.81 -21.43 -4.43
CA GLY A 89 19.05 -21.15 -3.70
C GLY A 89 19.21 -19.70 -3.24
N LYS A 90 18.13 -18.90 -3.28
CA LYS A 90 18.11 -17.51 -2.83
C LYS A 90 17.81 -17.45 -1.33
N ASN A 91 18.43 -16.50 -0.62
CA ASN A 91 18.08 -16.23 0.77
C ASN A 91 16.83 -15.34 0.82
N PRO A 92 15.69 -15.82 1.38
CA PRO A 92 14.45 -15.04 1.47
C PRO A 92 14.57 -13.81 2.38
N ASN A 93 15.56 -13.78 3.28
CA ASN A 93 15.83 -12.65 4.18
C ASN A 93 16.92 -11.71 3.65
N ALA A 94 17.42 -11.90 2.42
CA ALA A 94 18.39 -10.99 1.84
C ALA A 94 17.75 -9.62 1.61
N SER A 95 18.29 -8.58 2.25
CA SER A 95 17.92 -7.20 1.92
C SER A 95 18.44 -6.88 0.53
N ILE A 96 17.54 -6.56 -0.42
CA ILE A 96 17.94 -5.95 -1.69
C ILE A 96 18.41 -4.54 -1.36
N ARG A 97 19.73 -4.38 -1.18
CA ARG A 97 20.36 -3.07 -1.09
C ARG A 97 20.67 -2.63 -2.50
N HIS A 98 19.90 -1.70 -3.04
CA HIS A 98 20.34 -0.94 -4.19
C HIS A 98 21.48 -0.05 -3.70
N THR A 99 22.71 -0.49 -3.92
CA THR A 99 23.92 0.23 -3.49
C THR A 99 24.13 1.50 -4.28
N ASP A 100 23.69 1.51 -5.54
CA ASP A 100 23.94 2.54 -6.53
C ASP A 100 22.91 2.48 -7.67
N MET A 101 22.87 3.54 -8.50
CA MET A 101 21.96 3.64 -9.65
C MET A 101 22.28 2.62 -10.76
N SER A 102 23.43 1.94 -10.71
CA SER A 102 23.80 0.89 -11.68
C SER A 102 22.97 -0.40 -11.54
N SER A 103 22.28 -0.59 -10.41
CA SER A 103 21.39 -1.74 -10.19
C SER A 103 20.10 -1.69 -11.03
N PHE A 104 19.75 -0.54 -11.61
CA PHE A 104 18.59 -0.41 -12.49
C PHE A 104 18.96 -0.78 -13.92
N PRO A 105 18.08 -1.49 -14.66
CA PRO A 105 18.32 -1.76 -16.07
C PRO A 105 18.51 -0.45 -16.84
N VAL A 106 19.59 -0.37 -17.63
CA VAL A 106 19.82 0.73 -18.56
C VAL A 106 19.35 0.25 -19.93
N TYR A 107 18.42 1.00 -20.53
CA TYR A 107 18.04 0.77 -21.92
C TYR A 107 19.29 0.97 -22.79
N GLY A 108 19.59 0.00 -23.66
CA GLY A 108 20.77 0.07 -24.53
C GLY A 108 20.70 1.25 -25.51
N GLU A 109 21.73 1.38 -26.33
CA GLU A 109 21.87 2.44 -27.36
C GLU A 109 20.73 2.46 -28.40
N GLU A 110 19.82 1.49 -28.38
CA GLU A 110 18.66 1.40 -29.28
C GLU A 110 17.54 2.38 -28.93
N TYR A 111 17.56 2.99 -27.75
CA TYR A 111 16.59 4.01 -27.33
C TYR A 111 17.27 5.33 -26.98
N GLU A 112 16.77 6.42 -27.57
CA GLU A 112 17.16 7.77 -27.17
C GLU A 112 16.79 8.00 -25.70
N LEU A 113 17.80 8.25 -24.85
CA LEU A 113 17.60 8.67 -23.46
C LEU A 113 17.08 10.11 -23.39
N THR A 114 17.45 10.92 -24.38
CA THR A 114 17.15 12.34 -24.52
C THR A 114 16.64 12.58 -25.95
N PRO A 115 15.40 13.05 -26.12
CA PRO A 115 14.84 13.27 -27.45
C PRO A 115 15.71 14.24 -28.28
N GLY A 116 16.21 13.76 -29.42
CA GLY A 116 17.00 14.57 -30.35
C GLY A 116 18.52 14.57 -30.12
N ASP A 117 19.04 13.73 -29.23
CA ASP A 117 20.48 13.44 -29.20
C ASP A 117 20.83 12.45 -30.33
N GLU A 118 21.22 12.98 -31.48
CA GLU A 118 21.85 12.18 -32.54
C GLU A 118 23.27 11.83 -32.09
N ASP A 119 23.54 10.54 -31.89
CA ASP A 119 24.88 10.01 -31.64
C ASP A 119 25.82 10.39 -32.78
N LYS A 120 26.57 11.49 -32.59
CA LYS A 120 27.68 11.86 -33.46
C LYS A 120 28.79 10.82 -33.27
N LYS A 121 28.75 9.74 -34.07
CA LYS A 121 29.92 8.89 -34.31
C LYS A 121 31.06 9.80 -34.79
N ARG A 122 32.09 9.94 -33.95
CA ARG A 122 33.35 10.60 -34.31
C ARG A 122 34.16 9.57 -35.10
N ASP A 123 34.42 9.87 -36.37
CA ASP A 123 35.36 9.16 -37.25
C ASP A 123 36.81 9.27 -36.76
#